data_AF-A0A958Y7L9-F1
#
_entry.id   AF-A0A958Y7L9-F1
#
_cell.length_a   1.000
_cell.length_b   1.000
_cell.length_c   1.000
_cell.angle_alpha   90.00
_cell.angle_beta   90.00
_cell.angle_gamma   90.00
#
_symmetry.space_group_name_H-M   'P 1'
#
loop_
_entity.id
_entity.type
_entity.pdbx_description
1 polymer ?
#
loop_
_entity_poly.entity_id
_entity_poly.type
_entity_poly.pdbx_seq_one_letter_code
_entity_poly.pdbx_strand_id
1 'polypeptide(L)'
;MSVFKERLKEVSSFFNNNDVILGYRKFMDCAMDTQDLTIYREVIQLTDWKEKHPEKEQELIEKATSILEKISQIPVLEYNASTPIVTGNGIVKSYGKNRFTLG
;
A
#
# COMPACT_ATOMS: atom_id res chain seq x y z
N MET A 1 12.92 -10.60 -2.92
CA MET A 1 11.60 -10.42 -3.58
C MET A 1 11.14 -9.02 -3.21
N SER A 2 10.49 -8.29 -4.12
CA SER A 2 9.93 -6.98 -3.81
C SER A 2 8.85 -7.16 -2.73
N VAL A 3 8.91 -6.39 -1.64
CA VAL A 3 7.95 -6.41 -0.52
C VAL A 3 6.53 -6.23 -1.06
N PHE A 4 6.36 -5.42 -2.11
CA PHE A 4 5.09 -5.22 -2.77
C PHE A 4 4.53 -6.51 -3.40
N LYS A 5 5.37 -7.32 -4.05
CA LYS A 5 4.96 -8.61 -4.65
C LYS A 5 4.55 -9.64 -3.59
N GLU A 6 5.20 -9.63 -2.42
CA GLU A 6 4.80 -10.50 -1.31
C GLU A 6 3.43 -10.10 -0.75
N ARG A 7 3.18 -8.79 -0.60
CA ARG A 7 1.86 -8.27 -0.17
C ARG A 7 0.76 -8.63 -1.17
N LEU A 8 1.01 -8.52 -2.48
CA LEU A 8 0.06 -8.97 -3.51
C LEU A 8 -0.30 -10.45 -3.35
N LYS A 9 0.70 -11.31 -3.13
CA LYS A 9 0.49 -12.76 -2.94
C LYS A 9 -0.30 -13.06 -1.66
N GLU A 10 -0.04 -12.33 -0.58
CA GLU A 10 -0.86 -12.42 0.63
C GLU A 10 -2.32 -12.04 0.35
N VAL A 11 -2.56 -10.92 -0.34
CA VAL A 11 -3.92 -10.48 -0.69
C VAL A 11 -4.66 -11.52 -1.51
N SER A 12 -4.02 -12.10 -2.54
CA SER A 12 -4.61 -13.22 -3.29
C SER A 12 -4.93 -14.43 -2.41
N SER A 13 -4.11 -14.68 -1.39
CA SER A 13 -4.34 -15.80 -0.45
C SER A 13 -5.55 -15.55 0.46
N PHE A 14 -5.79 -14.30 0.89
CA PHE A 14 -7.00 -13.94 1.65
C PHE A 14 -8.27 -14.15 0.82
N PHE A 15 -8.26 -13.75 -0.45
CA PHE A 15 -9.40 -13.97 -1.35
C PHE A 15 -9.66 -15.46 -1.62
N ASN A 16 -8.61 -16.27 -1.77
CA ASN A 16 -8.76 -17.74 -1.91
C ASN A 16 -9.36 -18.41 -0.66
N ASN A 17 -9.14 -17.83 0.52
CA ASN A 17 -9.67 -18.32 1.78
C ASN A 17 -11.07 -17.74 2.11
N ASN A 18 -11.71 -17.03 1.17
CA ASN A 18 -12.97 -16.30 1.36
C ASN A 18 -12.94 -15.26 2.51
N ASP A 19 -11.76 -14.79 2.92
CA ASP A 19 -11.64 -13.68 3.87
C ASP A 19 -11.74 -12.34 3.11
N VAL A 20 -12.98 -11.98 2.78
CA VAL A 20 -13.29 -10.80 1.97
C VAL A 20 -13.01 -9.51 2.75
N ILE A 21 -13.26 -9.48 4.06
CA ILE A 21 -13.11 -8.25 4.85
C ILE A 21 -11.63 -7.86 4.95
N LEU A 22 -10.77 -8.81 5.36
CA LEU A 22 -9.35 -8.53 5.51
C LEU A 22 -8.64 -8.44 4.15
N GLY A 23 -9.04 -9.29 3.20
CA GLY A 23 -8.56 -9.26 1.82
C GLY A 23 -8.85 -7.93 1.14
N TYR A 24 -10.08 -7.41 1.25
CA TYR A 24 -10.46 -6.12 0.65
C TYR A 24 -9.71 -4.94 1.24
N ARG A 25 -9.46 -4.95 2.56
CA ARG A 25 -8.66 -3.90 3.21
C ARG A 25 -7.21 -3.91 2.72
N LYS A 26 -6.56 -5.08 2.70
CA LYS A 26 -5.18 -5.17 2.21
C LYS A 26 -5.09 -4.90 0.71
N PHE A 27 -6.11 -5.27 -0.05
CA PHE A 27 -6.23 -4.93 -1.47
C PHE A 27 -6.27 -3.42 -1.69
N MET A 28 -7.07 -2.69 -0.89
CA MET A 28 -7.12 -1.23 -0.92
C MET A 28 -5.75 -0.61 -0.64
N ASP A 29 -5.02 -1.12 0.36
CA ASP A 29 -3.65 -0.65 0.66
C ASP A 29 -2.72 -0.86 -0.56
N CYS A 30 -2.79 -2.03 -1.21
CA CYS A 30 -1.97 -2.33 -2.40
C CYS A 30 -2.36 -1.46 -3.60
N ALA A 31 -3.66 -1.17 -3.78
CA ALA A 31 -4.13 -0.27 -4.81
C ALA A 31 -3.59 1.14 -4.57
N MET A 32 -3.65 1.65 -3.34
CA MET A 32 -3.09 2.96 -2.96
C MET A 32 -1.59 3.07 -3.27
N ASP A 33 -0.82 2.03 -2.99
CA ASP A 33 0.62 1.98 -3.24
C ASP A 33 0.99 2.12 -4.74
N THR A 34 0.08 1.84 -5.68
CA THR A 34 0.36 1.98 -7.13
C THR A 34 0.46 3.41 -7.62
N GLN A 35 -0.12 4.38 -6.89
CA GLN A 35 -0.22 5.78 -7.32
C GLN A 35 -0.87 6.00 -8.71
N ASP A 36 -1.60 5.01 -9.22
CA ASP A 36 -2.27 5.08 -10.54
C ASP A 36 -3.74 5.51 -10.39
N LEU A 37 -4.08 6.66 -10.96
CA LEU A 37 -5.45 7.21 -10.98
C LEU A 37 -6.48 6.27 -11.62
N THR A 38 -6.06 5.44 -12.57
CA THR A 38 -6.91 4.44 -13.23
C THR A 38 -7.31 3.36 -12.24
N ILE A 39 -6.34 2.83 -11.49
CA ILE A 39 -6.59 1.83 -10.45
C ILE A 39 -7.50 2.42 -9.37
N TYR A 40 -7.28 3.66 -8.95
CA TYR A 40 -8.14 4.32 -7.97
C TYR A 40 -9.60 4.40 -8.43
N ARG A 41 -9.83 4.76 -9.70
CA ARG A 41 -11.19 4.80 -10.26
C ARG A 41 -11.84 3.43 -10.28
N GLU A 42 -11.11 2.39 -10.69
CA GLU A 42 -11.65 1.02 -10.71
C GLU A 42 -12.00 0.52 -9.30
N VAL A 43 -11.18 0.85 -8.31
CA VAL A 43 -11.41 0.48 -6.91
C VAL A 43 -12.58 1.24 -6.29
N ILE A 44 -12.77 2.51 -6.64
CA ILE A 44 -13.96 3.28 -6.24
C ILE A 44 -15.22 2.64 -6.84
N GLN A 45 -15.21 2.32 -8.14
CA GLN A 45 -16.33 1.65 -8.80
C GLN A 45 -16.62 0.28 -8.19
N LEU A 46 -15.59 -0.48 -7.81
CA LEU A 46 -15.75 -1.75 -7.11
C LEU A 46 -16.40 -1.56 -5.74
N THR A 47 -16.05 -0.50 -5.02
CA THR A 47 -16.63 -0.16 -3.71
C THR A 47 -18.11 0.20 -3.85
N ASP A 48 -18.45 1.07 -4.80
CA ASP A 48 -19.84 1.43 -5.10
C ASP A 48 -20.67 0.19 -5.49
N TRP A 49 -20.07 -0.73 -6.23
CA TRP A 49 -20.71 -1.97 -6.62
C TRP A 49 -20.93 -2.90 -5.41
N LYS A 50 -19.94 -3.01 -4.51
CA LYS A 50 -20.03 -3.78 -3.26
C LYS A 50 -21.18 -3.29 -2.39
N GLU A 51 -21.34 -1.97 -2.24
CA GLU A 51 -22.44 -1.39 -1.44
C GLU A 51 -23.82 -1.71 -2.01
N LYS A 52 -23.94 -1.79 -3.34
CA LYS A 52 -25.19 -2.15 -4.02
C LYS A 52 -25.48 -3.65 -4.00
N HIS A 53 -24.47 -4.48 -3.78
CA HIS A 53 -24.56 -5.94 -3.84
C HIS A 53 -23.83 -6.63 -2.68
N PRO A 54 -24.26 -6.41 -1.42
CA PRO A 54 -23.55 -6.91 -0.24
C PRO A 54 -23.52 -8.45 -0.14
N GLU A 55 -24.48 -9.14 -0.78
CA GLU A 55 -24.60 -10.61 -0.72
C GLU A 55 -23.78 -11.33 -1.80
N LYS A 56 -23.15 -10.59 -2.72
CA LYS A 56 -22.43 -11.14 -3.87
C LYS A 56 -20.92 -11.15 -3.67
N GLU A 57 -20.49 -11.82 -2.61
CA GLU A 57 -19.07 -11.87 -2.22
C GLU A 57 -18.19 -12.54 -3.28
N GLN A 58 -18.65 -13.59 -3.95
CA GLN A 58 -17.89 -14.27 -5.02
C GLN A 58 -17.64 -13.34 -6.23
N GLU A 59 -18.66 -12.65 -6.70
CA GLU A 59 -18.52 -11.67 -7.80
C GLU A 59 -17.60 -10.50 -7.39
N LEU A 60 -17.60 -10.12 -6.10
CA LEU A 60 -16.66 -9.13 -5.57
C LEU A 60 -15.21 -9.63 -5.64
N ILE A 61 -14.97 -10.87 -5.21
CA ILE A 61 -13.65 -11.51 -5.22
C ILE A 61 -13.11 -11.58 -6.65
N GLU A 62 -13.93 -12.00 -7.61
CA GLU A 62 -13.54 -12.07 -9.02
C GLU A 62 -13.12 -10.71 -9.57
N LYS A 63 -13.93 -9.67 -9.31
CA LYS A 63 -13.61 -8.29 -9.74
C LYS A 63 -12.34 -7.77 -9.05
N ALA A 64 -12.19 -7.98 -7.75
CA ALA A 64 -11.01 -7.58 -7.00
C ALA A 64 -9.74 -8.28 -7.51
N THR A 65 -9.84 -9.57 -7.83
CA THR A 65 -8.74 -10.37 -8.38
C THR A 65 -8.31 -9.85 -9.76
N SER A 66 -9.26 -9.49 -10.63
CA SER A 66 -8.97 -8.88 -11.93
C SER A 66 -8.22 -7.54 -11.80
N ILE A 67 -8.61 -6.70 -10.84
CA ILE A 67 -7.88 -5.44 -10.56
C ILE A 67 -6.50 -5.73 -9.98
N LEU A 68 -6.37 -6.74 -9.11
CA LEU A 68 -5.09 -7.13 -8.53
C LEU A 68 -4.10 -7.64 -9.58
N GLU A 69 -4.57 -8.34 -10.61
CA GLU A 69 -3.74 -8.72 -11.76
C GLU A 69 -3.22 -7.49 -12.51
N LYS A 70 -4.05 -6.46 -12.73
CA LYS A 70 -3.59 -5.19 -13.33
C LYS A 70 -2.54 -4.50 -12.46
N ILE A 71 -2.77 -4.46 -11.15
CA ILE A 71 -1.82 -3.90 -10.17
C ILE A 71 -0.48 -4.63 -10.24
N SER A 72 -0.49 -5.95 -10.45
CA SER A 72 0.74 -6.75 -10.53
C SER A 72 1.62 -6.42 -11.74
N GLN A 73 1.04 -5.84 -12.80
CA GLN A 73 1.74 -5.44 -14.02
C GLN A 73 2.33 -4.03 -13.93
N ILE A 74 1.87 -3.22 -12.96
CA ILE A 74 2.37 -1.86 -12.75
C ILE A 74 3.73 -1.92 -12.03
N PRO A 75 4.78 -1.28 -12.57
CA PRO A 75 6.07 -1.20 -11.90
C PRO A 75 5.98 -0.24 -10.71
N VAL A 76 5.70 -0.79 -9.53
CA VAL A 76 5.77 -0.02 -8.27
C VAL A 76 7.23 0.19 -7.92
N LEU A 77 7.66 1.46 -7.90
CA LEU A 77 8.98 1.87 -7.45
C LEU A 77 9.10 1.65 -5.95
N GLU A 78 9.74 0.56 -5.55
CA GLU A 78 10.08 0.36 -4.14
C GLU A 78 11.12 1.41 -3.72
N TYR A 79 10.72 2.30 -2.83
CA TYR A 79 11.65 3.24 -2.22
C TYR A 79 12.64 2.48 -1.34
N ASN A 80 13.93 2.52 -1.71
CA ASN A 80 14.99 1.94 -0.90
C ASN A 80 15.06 2.67 0.45
N ALA A 81 14.63 2.00 1.52
CA ALA A 81 14.75 2.50 2.89
C ALA A 81 16.20 2.69 3.37
N SER A 82 17.19 2.29 2.57
CA SER A 82 18.62 2.41 2.87
C SER A 82 19.19 3.80 2.58
N THR A 83 18.48 4.65 1.83
CA THR A 83 18.90 6.03 1.59
C THR A 83 18.35 6.95 2.69
N PRO A 84 19.20 7.54 3.56
CA PRO A 84 18.75 8.50 4.56
C PRO A 84 18.13 9.72 3.86
N ILE A 85 16.91 10.08 4.28
CA ILE A 85 16.19 11.26 3.76
C ILE A 85 16.90 12.56 4.17
N VAL A 86 17.49 12.57 5.37
CA VAL A 86 18.28 13.68 5.90
C VAL A 86 19.49 13.10 6.63
N THR A 87 20.68 13.56 6.25
CA THR A 87 21.93 13.24 6.95
C THR A 87 22.42 14.50 7.64
N GLY A 88 22.46 14.49 8.97
CA GLY A 88 23.03 15.58 9.76
C GLY A 88 24.48 15.29 10.11
N ASN A 89 25.42 16.07 9.57
CA ASN A 89 26.84 15.98 9.89
C ASN A 89 27.23 17.13 10.82
N GLY A 90 28.00 16.85 11.88
CA GLY A 90 28.51 17.89 12.77
C GLY A 90 27.43 18.64 13.56
N ILE A 91 26.44 17.92 14.10
CA ILE A 91 25.38 18.51 14.93
C ILE A 91 25.98 18.95 16.26
N VAL A 92 26.13 20.26 16.46
CA VAL A 92 26.62 20.85 17.72
C VAL A 92 25.46 21.52 18.47
N LYS A 93 25.27 21.18 19.74
CA LYS A 93 24.36 21.90 20.65
C LYS A 93 25.13 22.98 21.39
N SER A 94 24.67 24.23 21.30
CA SER A 94 25.18 25.35 22.10
C SER A 94 24.16 25.75 23.15
N TYR A 95 24.61 25.92 24.39
CA TYR A 95 23.77 26.35 25.51
C TYR A 95 24.06 27.82 25.85
N GLY A 96 23.00 28.63 25.96
CA GLY A 96 23.09 30.09 26.16
C GLY A 96 23.71 30.51 27.50
N LYS A 97 23.74 29.63 28.50
CA LYS A 97 24.42 29.88 29.78
C LYS A 97 25.86 29.36 29.69
N ASN A 98 26.84 30.27 29.82
CA ASN A 98 28.29 30.03 29.69
C ASN A 98 28.81 29.62 28.29
N ARG A 99 27.99 29.70 27.22
CA ARG A 99 28.41 29.40 25.82
C ARG A 99 29.11 28.05 25.67
N PHE A 100 28.73 27.06 26.48
CA PHE A 100 29.26 25.72 26.37
C PHE A 100 28.68 25.04 25.12
N THR A 101 29.54 24.40 24.34
CA THR A 101 29.17 23.65 23.13
C THR A 101 29.47 22.18 23.34
N LEU A 102 28.48 21.33 23.03
CA LEU A 102 28.62 19.88 23.04
C LEU A 102 28.28 19.37 21.63
N GLY A 103 29.24 18.72 20.98
CA GLY A 103 29.14 18.20 19.62
C GLY A 103 30.19 17.15 19.37
#